data_AF-A0A0G4PNP9-F1
#
_entry.id   AF-A0A0G4PNP9-F1
#
_cell.length_a   1.000
_cell.length_b   1.000
_cell.length_c   1.000
_cell.angle_alpha   90.00
_cell.angle_beta   90.00
_cell.angle_gamma   90.00
#
_symmetry.space_group_name_H-M   'P 1'
#
loop_
_entity.id
_entity.type
_entity.pdbx_description
1 polymer ?
#
loop_
_entity_poly.entity_id
_entity_poly.type
_entity_poly.pdbx_seq_one_letter_code
_entity_poly.pdbx_strand_id
1 'polypeptide(L)'
;MVHSDIQGELPIKISATTFTATPSASRSDLLYSTIEATIQDLQTQSALDRPELLIITDITTQEGEQLWNRLEEIFESNGIRKSLNTRRRTLSIKL
;
A
#
# COMPACT_ATOMS: atom_id res chain seq x y z
N MET A 1 22.28 -14.01 28.10
CA MET A 1 22.17 -14.24 26.64
C MET A 1 21.10 -13.31 26.13
N VAL A 2 21.46 -12.53 25.13
CA VAL A 2 20.70 -11.39 24.59
C VAL A 2 19.28 -11.77 24.20
N HIS A 3 18.33 -10.93 24.62
CA HIS A 3 16.97 -10.92 24.10
C HIS A 3 17.07 -10.76 22.58
N SER A 4 16.59 -11.74 21.82
CA SER A 4 16.31 -11.56 20.39
C SER A 4 15.11 -10.63 20.31
N ASP A 5 15.41 -9.33 20.34
CA ASP A 5 14.46 -8.27 20.03
C ASP A 5 13.96 -8.54 18.62
N ILE A 6 12.69 -8.90 18.52
CA ILE A 6 11.98 -9.06 17.26
C ILE A 6 12.08 -7.69 16.60
N GLN A 7 13.03 -7.52 15.68
CA GLN A 7 13.10 -6.34 14.81
C GLN A 7 11.83 -6.38 13.96
N GLY A 8 10.76 -5.80 14.49
CA GLY A 8 9.53 -5.61 13.76
C GLY A 8 9.84 -4.76 12.55
N GLU A 9 9.89 -5.40 11.39
CA GLU A 9 10.04 -4.73 10.11
C GLU A 9 8.96 -3.65 10.03
N LEU A 10 9.39 -2.39 9.94
CA LEU A 10 8.47 -1.27 9.84
C LEU A 10 7.70 -1.40 8.53
N PRO A 11 6.38 -1.14 8.52
CA PRO A 11 5.61 -1.24 7.30
C PRO A 11 6.14 -0.26 6.25
N ILE A 12 6.20 -0.69 5.00
CA ILE A 12 6.52 0.18 3.87
C ILE A 12 5.40 1.20 3.73
N LYS A 13 5.73 2.49 3.74
CA LYS A 13 4.72 3.57 3.72
C LYS A 13 4.67 4.26 2.37
N ILE A 14 3.51 4.24 1.72
CA ILE A 14 3.23 4.98 0.48
C ILE A 14 2.18 6.05 0.79
N SER A 15 2.49 7.33 0.61
CA SER A 15 1.54 8.42 0.85
C SER A 15 1.07 9.09 -0.43
N ALA A 16 -0.24 9.30 -0.58
CA ALA A 16 -0.84 9.99 -1.71
C ALA A 16 -0.40 11.45 -1.85
N THR A 17 -0.12 12.11 -0.74
CA THR A 17 0.34 13.50 -0.69
C THR A 17 1.75 13.69 -1.26
N THR A 18 2.53 12.62 -1.36
CA THR A 18 3.88 12.64 -1.96
C THR A 18 3.84 12.66 -3.49
N PHE A 19 2.68 12.37 -4.09
CA PHE A 19 2.51 12.37 -5.54
C PHE A 19 1.86 13.68 -5.99
N THR A 20 2.56 14.41 -6.86
CA THR A 20 1.99 15.53 -7.61
C THR A 20 1.42 15.00 -8.91
N ALA A 21 0.16 15.34 -9.22
CA ALA A 21 -0.42 15.05 -10.52
C ALA A 21 0.42 15.75 -11.60
N THR A 22 0.79 15.02 -12.64
CA THR A 22 1.43 15.57 -13.83
C THR A 22 0.38 15.68 -14.93
N PRO A 23 0.56 16.55 -15.95
CA PRO A 23 -0.39 16.65 -17.06
C PRO A 23 -0.59 15.32 -17.82
N SER A 24 0.31 14.35 -17.66
CA SER A 24 0.27 13.03 -18.30
C SER A 24 -0.21 11.91 -17.39
N ALA A 25 -0.33 12.13 -16.07
CA ALA A 25 -0.75 11.11 -15.12
C ALA A 25 -1.47 11.70 -13.91
N SER A 26 -2.66 11.18 -13.66
CA SER A 26 -3.43 11.44 -12.45
C SER A 26 -2.66 10.95 -11.22
N ARG A 27 -2.84 11.65 -10.09
CA ARG A 27 -2.22 11.29 -8.82
C ARG A 27 -2.58 9.86 -8.39
N SER A 28 -3.82 9.45 -8.63
CA SER A 28 -4.32 8.09 -8.40
C SER A 28 -3.61 7.03 -9.25
N ASP A 29 -3.32 7.31 -10.52
CA ASP A 29 -2.59 6.38 -11.39
C ASP A 29 -1.14 6.19 -10.94
N LEU A 30 -0.47 7.28 -10.54
CA LEU A 30 0.89 7.21 -9.98
C LEU A 30 0.93 6.40 -8.68
N LEU A 31 -0.04 6.61 -7.80
CA LEU A 31 -0.21 5.84 -6.57
C LEU A 31 -0.42 4.37 -6.86
N TYR A 32 -1.38 4.05 -7.74
CA TYR A 32 -1.71 2.69 -8.13
C TYR A 32 -0.49 1.96 -8.68
N SER A 33 0.22 2.56 -9.64
CA SER A 33 1.42 1.95 -10.24
C SER A 33 2.54 1.75 -9.22
N THR A 34 2.71 2.69 -8.28
CA THR A 34 3.70 2.53 -7.20
C THR A 34 3.34 1.35 -6.28
N ILE A 35 2.06 1.22 -5.91
CA ILE A 35 1.58 0.12 -5.06
C ILE A 35 1.74 -1.21 -5.76
N GLU A 36 1.36 -1.31 -7.03
CA GLU A 36 1.51 -2.51 -7.85
C GLU A 36 2.98 -2.93 -7.96
N ALA A 37 3.87 -2.00 -8.34
CA ALA A 37 5.30 -2.27 -8.45
C ALA A 37 5.91 -2.70 -7.11
N THR A 38 5.47 -2.09 -6.00
CA THR A 38 5.93 -2.47 -4.66
C THR A 38 5.47 -3.88 -4.29
N ILE A 39 4.22 -4.25 -4.58
CA ILE A 39 3.71 -5.60 -4.33
C ILE A 39 4.49 -6.63 -5.14
N GLN A 40 4.74 -6.36 -6.43
CA GLN A 40 5.53 -7.24 -7.29
C GLN A 40 6.96 -7.42 -6.78
N ASP A 41 7.62 -6.33 -6.43
CA ASP A 41 8.97 -6.36 -5.85
C ASP A 41 9.00 -7.20 -4.57
N LEU A 42 8.05 -6.99 -3.66
CA LEU A 42 7.94 -7.75 -2.41
C LEU A 42 7.68 -9.24 -2.63
N GLN A 43 6.86 -9.60 -3.62
CA GLN A 43 6.65 -11.01 -4.00
C GLN A 43 7.92 -11.65 -4.56
N THR A 44 8.70 -10.92 -5.37
CA THR A 44 9.97 -11.43 -5.91
C THR A 44 11.04 -11.59 -4.83
N GLN A 45 10.99 -10.77 -3.79
CA GLN A 45 12.03 -10.77 -2.77
C GLN A 45 11.95 -11.95 -1.79
N SER A 46 10.86 -12.75 -1.73
CA SER A 46 10.69 -14.06 -1.04
C SER A 46 11.26 -14.23 0.40
N ALA A 47 11.88 -13.21 0.99
CA ALA A 47 12.77 -13.30 2.14
C ALA A 47 12.46 -12.24 3.21
N LEU A 48 11.49 -11.36 2.97
CA LEU A 48 11.00 -10.42 3.99
C LEU A 48 9.89 -11.12 4.77
N ASP A 49 10.02 -11.13 6.10
CA ASP A 49 9.12 -11.79 7.02
C ASP A 49 7.79 -10.99 7.04
N ARG A 50 6.91 -11.28 6.07
CA ARG A 50 5.57 -10.66 5.92
C ARG A 50 5.60 -9.12 5.86
N PRO A 51 6.06 -8.53 4.75
CA PRO A 51 6.07 -7.08 4.60
C PRO A 51 4.64 -6.52 4.70
N GLU A 52 4.43 -5.63 5.68
CA GLU A 52 3.20 -4.85 5.79
C GLU A 52 3.37 -3.57 4.95
N LEU A 53 2.42 -3.31 4.04
CA LEU A 53 2.39 -2.14 3.19
C LEU A 53 1.31 -1.17 3.69
N LEU A 54 1.69 0.01 4.15
CA LEU A 54 0.79 1.06 4.62
C LEU A 54 0.62 2.12 3.53
N ILE A 55 -0.58 2.23 2.97
CA ILE A 55 -0.98 3.27 2.03
C ILE A 55 -1.74 4.37 2.76
N ILE A 56 -1.25 5.59 2.70
CA ILE A 56 -1.89 6.76 3.31
C ILE A 56 -2.55 7.56 2.21
N THR A 57 -3.87 7.41 2.05
CA THR A 57 -4.66 8.11 1.02
C THR A 57 -6.04 8.48 1.55
N ASP A 58 -6.55 9.63 1.13
CA ASP A 58 -7.87 10.08 1.55
C ASP A 58 -8.98 9.37 0.77
N ILE A 59 -9.42 8.24 1.32
CA ILE A 59 -10.51 7.42 0.77
C ILE A 59 -11.90 8.08 0.85
N THR A 60 -12.04 9.27 1.48
CA THR A 60 -13.31 10.03 1.47
C THR A 60 -13.47 10.88 0.21
N THR A 61 -12.43 10.95 -0.61
CA THR A 61 -12.46 11.62 -1.91
C THR A 61 -12.83 10.62 -3.01
N GLN A 62 -13.49 11.09 -4.06
CA GLN A 62 -13.80 10.26 -5.24
C GLN A 62 -12.54 9.60 -5.83
N GLU A 63 -11.40 10.31 -5.82
CA GLU A 63 -10.11 9.78 -6.26
C GLU A 63 -9.63 8.62 -5.36
N GLY A 64 -9.80 8.76 -4.04
CA GLY A 64 -9.44 7.72 -3.07
C GLY A 64 -10.35 6.49 -3.15
N GLU A 65 -11.65 6.67 -3.40
CA GLU A 65 -12.58 5.56 -3.64
C GLU A 65 -12.27 4.82 -4.95
N GLN A 66 -11.95 5.55 -6.02
CA GLN A 66 -11.52 4.92 -7.28
C GLN A 66 -10.22 4.14 -7.13
N LEU A 67 -9.25 4.71 -6.40
CA LEU A 67 -8.02 4.01 -6.06
C LEU A 67 -8.32 2.76 -5.22
N TRP A 68 -9.24 2.84 -4.26
CA TRP A 68 -9.66 1.70 -3.45
C TRP A 68 -10.22 0.55 -4.29
N ASN A 69 -11.15 0.84 -5.19
CA ASN A 69 -11.76 -0.18 -6.05
C ASN A 69 -10.74 -0.81 -7.01
N ARG A 70 -9.80 -0.02 -7.55
CA ARG A 70 -8.74 -0.56 -8.41
C ARG A 70 -7.78 -1.47 -7.64
N LEU A 71 -7.40 -1.06 -6.44
CA LEU A 71 -6.51 -1.85 -5.59
C LEU A 71 -7.14 -3.16 -5.11
N GLU A 72 -8.46 -3.20 -4.95
CA GLU A 72 -9.20 -4.43 -4.62
C GLU A 72 -8.95 -5.55 -5.61
N GLU A 73 -8.93 -5.26 -6.91
CA GLU A 73 -8.66 -6.24 -7.97
C GLU A 73 -7.26 -6.87 -7.85
N ILE A 74 -6.25 -6.05 -7.55
CA ILE A 74 -4.88 -6.54 -7.28
C ILE A 74 -4.89 -7.41 -6.02
N PHE A 75 -5.56 -6.98 -4.95
CA PHE A 75 -5.51 -7.70 -3.68
C PHE A 75 -6.17 -9.07 -3.76
N GLU A 76 -7.32 -9.17 -4.41
CA GLU A 76 -8.00 -10.44 -4.60
C GLU A 76 -7.16 -11.42 -5.42
N SER A 77 -6.54 -10.95 -6.50
CA SER A 77 -5.66 -11.79 -7.34
C SER A 77 -4.41 -12.30 -6.62
N ASN A 78 -3.92 -11.54 -5.62
CA ASN A 78 -2.68 -11.84 -4.92
C ASN A 78 -2.89 -12.42 -3.51
N GLY A 79 -4.14 -12.66 -3.08
CA GLY A 79 -4.45 -13.19 -1.75
C GLY A 79 -4.15 -12.22 -0.60
N ILE A 80 -4.08 -10.93 -0.91
CA ILE A 80 -3.63 -9.87 -0.01
C ILE A 80 -4.78 -9.41 0.87
N ARG A 81 -4.53 -9.29 2.19
CA ARG A 81 -5.56 -8.86 3.13
C ARG A 81 -5.50 -7.35 3.35
N LYS A 82 -6.54 -6.64 2.91
CA LYS A 82 -6.69 -5.19 3.13
C LYS A 82 -7.37 -4.88 4.46
N SER A 83 -6.93 -3.81 5.11
CA SER A 83 -7.57 -3.21 6.28
C SER A 83 -7.74 -1.72 6.06
N LEU A 84 -8.97 -1.25 6.16
CA LEU A 84 -9.28 0.17 6.04
C LEU A 84 -9.38 0.80 7.43
N ASN A 85 -8.57 1.82 7.69
CA ASN A 85 -8.71 2.66 8.87
C ASN A 85 -9.38 3.97 8.49
N THR A 86 -10.71 4.01 8.65
CA THR A 86 -11.54 5.19 8.35
C THR A 86 -11.24 6.37 9.28
N ARG A 87 -10.73 6.12 10.50
CA ARG A 87 -10.35 7.21 11.44
C ARG A 87 -9.08 7.93 11.04
N ARG A 88 -8.14 7.21 10.42
CA ARG A 88 -6.85 7.78 10.00
C ARG A 88 -6.77 8.06 8.51
N ARG A 89 -7.80 7.72 7.73
CA ARG A 89 -7.78 7.81 6.26
C ARG A 89 -6.54 7.09 5.71
N THR A 90 -6.29 5.89 6.24
CA THR A 90 -5.16 5.06 5.87
C THR A 90 -5.65 3.67 5.49
N LEU A 91 -5.11 3.15 4.40
CA LEU A 91 -5.22 1.77 3.97
C LEU A 91 -3.97 1.03 4.43
N SER A 92 -4.14 -0.10 5.12
CA SER A 92 -3.06 -1.00 5.47
C SER A 92 -3.24 -2.31 4.72
N ILE A 93 -2.15 -2.83 4.19
CA ILE A 93 -2.08 -4.05 3.41
C ILE A 93 -1.09 -4.97 4.10
N LYS A 94 -1.48 -6.23 4.25
CA LYS A 94 -0.56 -7.27 4.71
C LYS A 94 -0.38 -8.29 3.59
N LEU A 95 0.86 -8.44 3.12
CA LEU A 95 1.29 -9.47 2.18
C LEU A 95 1.57 -10.79 2.90
#